data_AF-J4WPY1-F1
#
_entry.id   AF-J4WPY1-F1
#
_cell.length_a   1.000
_cell.length_b   1.000
_cell.length_c   1.000
_cell.angle_alpha   90.00
_cell.angle_beta   90.00
_cell.angle_gamma   90.00
#
_symmetry.space_group_name_H-M   'P 1'
#
loop_
_entity.id
_entity.type
_entity.pdbx_description
1 polymer ?
#
loop_
_entity_poly.entity_id
_entity_poly.type
_entity_poly.pdbx_seq_one_letter_code
_entity_poly.pdbx_strand_id
1 'polypeptide(L)'
;MSQNICCGSKAALAPEISDESCVIVALLHDLGKAGMPGVPQYLRSEPSSGERASCSPYRFNRDLLYLSVPIRGLYLVASRFPLTEEEVQAIVYHDGQYVEDNRSVAAREEKLTLLLQYADNWSGFIVERECA
;
A
#
# COMPACT_ATOMS: atom_id res chain seq x y z
N MET A 1 -4.39 -9.42 -1.83
CA MET A 1 -5.65 -9.57 -2.59
C MET A 1 -5.73 -8.56 -3.73
N SER A 2 -5.20 -7.35 -3.54
CA SER A 2 -5.00 -6.31 -4.57
C SER A 2 -4.29 -6.80 -5.85
N GLN A 3 -3.36 -7.77 -5.78
CA GLN A 3 -2.69 -8.35 -6.96
C GLN A 3 -3.67 -8.95 -7.99
N ASN A 4 -4.61 -9.79 -7.55
CA ASN A 4 -5.54 -10.46 -8.47
C ASN A 4 -6.49 -9.46 -9.13
N ILE A 5 -6.92 -8.44 -8.38
CA ILE A 5 -7.79 -7.38 -8.88
C ILE A 5 -7.02 -6.52 -9.88
N CYS A 6 -5.78 -6.14 -9.57
CA CYS A 6 -4.93 -5.35 -10.46
C CYS A 6 -4.69 -6.06 -11.81
N CYS A 7 -4.26 -7.33 -11.78
CA CYS A 7 -4.05 -8.11 -13.00
C CYS A 7 -5.35 -8.34 -13.79
N GLY A 8 -6.49 -8.54 -13.10
CA GLY A 8 -7.80 -8.69 -13.74
C GLY A 8 -8.27 -7.41 -14.44
N SER A 9 -8.19 -6.26 -13.76
CA SER A 9 -8.58 -4.95 -14.31
C SER A 9 -7.69 -4.51 -15.47
N LYS A 10 -6.38 -4.81 -15.40
CA LYS A 10 -5.43 -4.58 -16.48
C LYS A 10 -5.90 -5.17 -17.81
N ALA A 11 -6.39 -6.41 -17.81
CA ALA A 11 -6.79 -7.10 -19.03
C ALA A 11 -7.89 -6.35 -19.82
N ALA A 12 -8.74 -5.59 -19.13
CA ALA A 12 -9.81 -4.80 -19.73
C ALA A 12 -9.39 -3.36 -20.06
N LEU A 13 -8.55 -2.73 -19.23
CA LEU A 13 -8.30 -1.28 -19.28
C LEU A 13 -6.94 -0.89 -19.89
N ALA A 14 -5.91 -1.71 -19.69
CA ALA A 14 -4.55 -1.41 -20.10
C ALA A 14 -3.75 -2.72 -20.33
N PRO A 15 -4.14 -3.53 -21.35
CA PRO A 15 -3.52 -4.83 -21.60
C PRO A 15 -2.02 -4.74 -21.92
N GLU A 16 -1.52 -3.56 -22.30
CA GLU A 16 -0.12 -3.29 -22.58
C GLU A 16 0.80 -3.24 -21.35
N ILE A 17 0.24 -2.99 -20.15
CA ILE A 17 1.01 -3.03 -18.90
C ILE A 17 1.49 -4.47 -18.68
N SER A 18 2.71 -4.70 -18.20
CA SER A 18 3.19 -6.07 -17.97
C SER A 18 2.53 -6.71 -16.74
N ASP A 19 2.37 -8.03 -16.73
CA ASP A 19 1.94 -8.73 -15.50
C ASP A 19 2.97 -8.53 -14.39
N GLU A 20 4.25 -8.52 -14.75
CA GLU A 20 5.37 -8.31 -13.83
C GLU A 20 5.23 -7.00 -13.05
N SER A 21 5.00 -5.87 -13.72
CA SER A 21 4.82 -4.58 -13.04
C SER A 21 3.58 -4.57 -12.13
N CYS A 22 2.47 -5.20 -12.55
CA CYS A 22 1.30 -5.36 -11.67
C CYS A 22 1.65 -6.15 -10.40
N VAL A 23 2.42 -7.23 -10.52
CA VAL A 23 2.85 -8.03 -9.36
C VAL A 23 3.80 -7.24 -8.46
N ILE A 24 4.77 -6.53 -9.04
CA ILE A 24 5.75 -5.72 -8.31
C ILE A 24 5.02 -4.67 -7.47
N VAL A 25 4.17 -3.84 -8.08
CA VAL A 25 3.52 -2.75 -7.36
C VAL A 25 2.48 -3.28 -6.35
N ALA A 26 1.75 -4.35 -6.69
CA ALA A 26 0.80 -4.96 -5.76
C ALA A 26 1.49 -5.60 -4.54
N LEU A 27 2.72 -6.09 -4.67
CA LEU A 27 3.49 -6.63 -3.55
C LEU A 27 4.11 -5.53 -2.69
N LEU A 28 4.54 -4.42 -3.31
CA LEU A 28 5.41 -3.44 -2.68
C LEU A 28 4.71 -2.18 -2.16
N HIS A 29 3.51 -1.83 -2.66
CA HIS A 29 2.82 -0.58 -2.28
C HIS A 29 2.68 -0.40 -0.76
N ASP A 30 2.44 -1.50 -0.06
CA ASP A 30 2.21 -1.55 1.38
C ASP A 30 3.42 -2.03 2.19
N LEU A 31 4.58 -2.26 1.56
CA LEU A 31 5.77 -2.79 2.24
C LEU A 31 6.16 -1.96 3.47
N GLY A 32 5.96 -0.64 3.42
CA GLY A 32 6.23 0.26 4.54
C GLY A 32 5.40 0.00 5.80
N LYS A 33 4.31 -0.77 5.73
CA LYS A 33 3.53 -1.24 6.89
C LYS A 33 4.32 -2.23 7.75
N ALA A 34 5.39 -2.85 7.23
CA ALA A 34 6.26 -3.71 8.03
C ALA A 34 7.08 -2.93 9.08
N GLY A 35 7.32 -1.63 8.86
CA GLY A 35 8.25 -0.84 9.67
C GLY A 35 9.70 -0.99 9.21
N MET A 36 10.63 -0.99 10.16
CA MET A 36 12.06 -1.15 9.91
C MET A 36 12.59 -2.45 10.54
N PRO A 37 13.74 -2.98 10.08
CA PRO A 37 14.38 -4.11 10.75
C PRO A 37 14.55 -3.85 12.26
N GLY A 38 13.94 -4.70 13.08
CA GLY A 38 13.94 -4.59 14.55
C GLY A 38 12.96 -3.56 15.14
N VAL A 39 12.27 -2.76 14.32
CA VAL A 39 11.34 -1.72 14.77
C VAL A 39 10.06 -1.77 13.93
N PRO A 40 9.08 -2.63 14.27
CA PRO A 40 7.86 -2.80 13.48
C PRO A 40 6.93 -1.58 13.58
N GLN A 41 6.12 -1.34 12.54
CA GLN A 41 5.12 -0.26 12.52
C GLN A 41 3.94 -0.55 13.47
N TYR A 42 3.53 -1.81 13.54
CA TYR A 42 2.38 -2.27 14.32
C TYR A 42 2.85 -3.17 15.46
N LEU A 43 2.38 -2.87 16.66
CA LEU A 43 2.60 -3.67 17.85
C LEU A 43 1.29 -4.34 18.23
N ARG A 44 1.34 -5.61 18.64
CA ARG A 44 0.17 -6.31 19.15
C ARG A 44 -0.34 -5.57 20.39
N SER A 45 -1.63 -5.29 20.44
CA SER A 45 -2.26 -4.74 21.63
C SER A 45 -2.22 -5.80 22.74
N GLU A 46 -1.78 -5.40 23.94
CA GLU A 46 -1.90 -6.26 25.11
C GLU A 46 -3.40 -6.41 25.45
N PRO A 47 -3.88 -7.61 25.80
CA PRO A 47 -5.25 -7.79 26.26
C PRO A 47 -5.44 -6.99 27.56
N SER A 48 -6.19 -5.90 27.49
CA SER A 48 -6.48 -5.09 28.67
C SER A 48 -7.42 -5.84 29.60
N SER A 49 -7.02 -6.04 30.85
CA SER A 49 -7.84 -6.63 31.92
C SER A 49 -8.87 -5.61 32.47
N GLY A 50 -9.64 -4.97 31.60
CA GLY A 50 -10.64 -3.96 31.95
C GLY A 50 -11.55 -3.59 30.78
N GLU A 51 -12.73 -3.04 31.08
CA GLU A 51 -13.92 -2.81 30.22
C GLU A 51 -13.71 -1.97 28.94
N ARG A 52 -12.48 -1.56 28.62
CA ARG A 52 -12.12 -0.87 27.36
C ARG A 52 -11.01 -1.60 26.66
N ALA A 53 -11.27 -2.83 26.24
CA ALA A 53 -10.46 -3.47 25.21
C ALA A 53 -10.45 -2.57 23.98
N SER A 54 -9.26 -2.13 23.57
CA SER A 54 -9.06 -1.52 22.26
C SER A 54 -9.64 -2.49 21.22
N CYS A 55 -10.65 -2.05 20.46
CA CYS A 55 -11.26 -2.86 19.40
C CYS A 55 -10.24 -3.27 18.33
N SER A 56 -9.09 -2.57 18.23
CA SER A 56 -8.02 -2.92 17.30
C SER A 56 -7.00 -3.90 17.94
N PRO A 57 -6.73 -5.05 17.30
CA PRO A 57 -5.73 -6.02 17.76
C PRO A 57 -4.29 -5.50 17.68
N TYR A 58 -4.07 -4.39 16.96
CA TYR A 58 -2.77 -3.75 16.82
C TYR A 58 -2.84 -2.25 17.10
N ARG A 59 -1.72 -1.70 17.59
CA ARG A 59 -1.50 -0.27 17.78
C ARG A 59 -0.27 0.19 17.00
N PHE A 60 -0.27 1.45 16.59
CA PHE A 60 0.90 2.07 15.97
C PHE A 60 2.08 2.19 16.96
N ASN A 61 3.26 1.85 16.48
CA ASN A 61 4.52 2.03 17.19
C ASN A 61 4.94 3.51 17.14
N ARG A 62 4.96 4.18 18.29
CA ARG A 62 5.36 5.59 18.41
C ARG A 62 6.87 5.79 18.47
N ASP A 63 7.63 4.72 18.68
CA ASP A 63 9.10 4.75 18.76
C ASP A 63 9.74 4.60 17.36
N LEU A 64 8.95 4.23 16.35
CA LEU A 64 9.41 4.17 14.97
C LEU A 64 9.44 5.58 14.37
N LEU A 65 10.56 5.94 13.74
CA LEU A 65 10.67 7.17 12.96
C LEU A 65 9.55 7.25 11.92
N TYR A 66 8.82 8.36 11.95
CA TYR A 66 7.75 8.58 11.00
C TYR A 66 8.29 8.76 9.58
N LEU A 67 7.82 7.89 8.71
CA LEU A 67 7.82 7.96 7.25
C LEU A 67 6.43 7.48 6.83
N SER A 68 5.86 8.05 5.76
CA SER A 68 4.66 7.47 5.17
C SER A 68 4.95 6.05 4.67
N VAL A 69 3.92 5.20 4.61
CA VAL A 69 4.03 3.81 4.11
C VAL A 69 4.74 3.74 2.75
N PRO A 70 4.34 4.51 1.72
CA PRO A 70 5.01 4.46 0.43
C PRO A 70 6.49 4.85 0.49
N ILE A 71 6.81 5.94 1.19
CA ILE A 71 8.19 6.44 1.29
C ILE A 71 9.09 5.43 2.02
N ARG A 72 8.59 4.80 3.09
CA ARG A 72 9.32 3.74 3.79
C ARG A 72 9.49 2.51 2.90
N GLY A 73 8.46 2.11 2.18
CA GLY A 73 8.52 0.99 1.23
C GLY A 73 9.61 1.21 0.18
N LEU A 74 9.62 2.38 -0.46
CA LEU A 74 10.65 2.77 -1.41
C LEU A 74 12.05 2.77 -0.81
N TYR A 75 12.23 3.33 0.39
CA TYR A 75 13.52 3.32 1.09
C TYR A 75 14.08 1.90 1.29
N LEU A 76 13.21 0.93 1.59
CA LEU A 76 13.60 -0.46 1.79
C LEU A 76 13.96 -1.18 0.49
N VAL A 77 13.22 -0.90 -0.59
CA VAL A 77 13.30 -1.66 -1.85
C VAL A 77 14.24 -1.05 -2.90
N ALA A 78 14.30 0.28 -3.03
CA ALA A 78 14.96 0.95 -4.15
C ALA A 78 16.47 0.68 -4.24
N SER A 79 17.12 0.34 -3.11
CA SER A 79 18.54 -0.04 -3.08
C SER A 79 18.82 -1.49 -3.50
N ARG A 80 17.78 -2.31 -3.65
CA ARG A 80 17.89 -3.77 -3.86
C ARG A 80 17.19 -4.25 -5.11
N PHE A 81 16.16 -3.54 -5.54
CA PHE A 81 15.33 -3.91 -6.66
C PHE A 81 15.10 -2.66 -7.53
N PRO A 82 15.56 -2.67 -8.79
CA PRO A 82 15.34 -1.54 -9.70
C PRO A 82 13.84 -1.45 -10.02
N LEU A 83 13.27 -0.26 -9.87
CA LEU A 83 11.88 0.04 -10.20
C LEU A 83 11.86 1.02 -11.36
N THR A 84 10.86 0.91 -12.25
CA THR A 84 10.63 1.95 -13.28
C THR A 84 9.98 3.18 -12.65
N GLU A 85 9.97 4.32 -13.35
CA GLU A 85 9.34 5.55 -12.86
C GLU A 85 7.83 5.37 -12.66
N GLU A 86 7.17 4.59 -13.52
CA GLU A 86 5.75 4.25 -13.42
C GLU A 86 5.46 3.37 -12.20
N GLU A 87 6.33 2.40 -11.89
CA GLU A 87 6.21 1.56 -10.70
C GLU A 87 6.43 2.37 -9.42
N VAL A 88 7.41 3.26 -9.43
CA VAL A 88 7.66 4.21 -8.33
C VAL A 88 6.43 5.09 -8.12
N GLN A 89 5.88 5.69 -9.17
CA GLN A 89 4.69 6.52 -9.07
C GLN A 89 3.51 5.72 -8.51
N ALA A 90 3.28 4.51 -9.02
CA ALA A 90 2.20 3.65 -8.55
C ALA A 90 2.35 3.31 -7.06
N ILE A 91 3.55 2.96 -6.60
CA ILE A 91 3.82 2.69 -5.18
C ILE A 91 3.58 3.93 -4.32
N VAL A 92 4.11 5.08 -4.74
CA VAL A 92 4.02 6.32 -3.94
C VAL A 92 2.59 6.78 -3.76
N TYR A 93 1.80 6.71 -4.83
CA TYR A 93 0.50 7.34 -4.90
C TYR A 93 -0.66 6.33 -4.91
N HIS A 94 -0.44 5.07 -4.50
CA HIS A 94 -1.48 4.02 -4.52
C HIS A 94 -2.72 4.38 -3.68
N ASP A 95 -2.53 5.11 -2.58
CA ASP A 95 -3.64 5.63 -1.75
C ASP A 95 -4.48 6.70 -2.49
N GLY A 96 -4.02 7.23 -3.62
CA GLY A 96 -4.77 8.21 -4.39
C GLY A 96 -4.98 9.57 -3.70
N GLN A 97 -5.95 10.34 -4.20
CA GLN A 97 -6.13 11.75 -3.85
C GLN A 97 -6.78 12.02 -2.47
N TYR A 98 -7.18 10.99 -1.71
CA TYR A 98 -7.66 11.22 -0.33
C TYR A 98 -6.51 11.45 0.67
N VAL A 99 -5.28 11.13 0.27
CA VAL A 99 -4.06 11.46 1.03
C VAL A 99 -3.54 12.82 0.56
N GLU A 100 -3.38 13.75 1.50
CA GLU A 100 -2.94 15.12 1.21
C GLU A 100 -1.56 15.16 0.53
N ASP A 101 -0.63 14.30 0.97
CA ASP A 101 0.71 14.16 0.39
C ASP A 101 0.68 13.77 -1.10
N ASN A 102 -0.41 13.16 -1.57
CA ASN A 102 -0.57 12.72 -2.96
C ASN A 102 -1.05 13.84 -3.89
N ARG A 103 -1.36 15.03 -3.37
CA ARG A 103 -1.87 16.16 -4.18
C ARG A 103 -0.93 16.54 -5.32
N SER A 104 0.37 16.28 -5.20
CA SER A 104 1.33 16.53 -6.26
C SER A 104 1.12 15.66 -7.51
N VAL A 105 0.47 14.49 -7.43
CA VAL A 105 0.26 13.64 -8.62
C VAL A 105 -1.06 13.93 -9.35
N ALA A 106 -1.89 14.83 -8.83
CA ALA A 106 -3.24 15.06 -9.35
C ALA A 106 -3.23 15.40 -10.85
N ALA A 107 -4.07 14.66 -11.61
CA ALA A 107 -4.20 14.72 -13.06
C ALA A 107 -2.91 14.36 -13.83
N ARG A 108 -1.98 13.67 -13.17
CA ARG A 108 -0.70 13.18 -13.69
C ARG A 108 -0.48 11.71 -13.34
N GLU A 109 -1.52 11.04 -12.88
CA GLU A 109 -1.51 9.62 -12.57
C GLU A 109 -1.33 8.78 -13.84
N GLU A 110 -0.32 7.92 -13.84
CA GLU A 110 -0.13 6.92 -14.88
C GLU A 110 -1.15 5.78 -14.77
N LYS A 111 -1.33 5.05 -15.87
CA LYS A 111 -2.29 3.94 -15.95
C LYS A 111 -2.06 2.90 -14.83
N LEU A 112 -0.79 2.59 -14.53
CA LEU A 112 -0.43 1.65 -13.48
C LEU A 112 -0.83 2.16 -12.08
N THR A 113 -0.64 3.46 -11.81
CA THR A 113 -1.05 4.12 -10.57
C THR A 113 -2.55 4.00 -10.37
N LEU A 114 -3.34 4.33 -11.39
CA LEU A 114 -4.80 4.27 -11.32
C LEU A 114 -5.32 2.83 -11.14
N LEU A 115 -4.70 1.85 -11.82
CA LEU A 115 -5.04 0.44 -11.67
C LEU A 115 -4.78 -0.07 -10.25
N LEU A 116 -3.58 0.21 -9.73
CA LEU A 116 -3.21 -0.21 -8.38
C LEU A 116 -4.11 0.46 -7.35
N GLN A 117 -4.33 1.78 -7.46
CA GLN A 117 -5.21 2.51 -6.56
C GLN A 117 -6.61 1.92 -6.52
N TYR A 118 -7.19 1.60 -7.68
CA TYR A 118 -8.51 0.97 -7.72
C TYR A 118 -8.50 -0.40 -7.07
N ALA A 119 -7.50 -1.23 -7.40
CA ALA A 119 -7.37 -2.58 -6.88
C ALA A 119 -7.21 -2.60 -5.35
N ASP A 120 -6.43 -1.67 -4.81
CA ASP A 120 -6.19 -1.55 -3.38
C ASP A 120 -7.43 -1.07 -2.63
N ASN A 121 -8.07 -0.01 -3.12
CA ASN A 121 -9.32 0.49 -2.55
C ASN A 121 -10.43 -0.58 -2.58
N TRP A 122 -10.54 -1.34 -3.67
CA TRP A 122 -11.52 -2.42 -3.76
C TRP A 122 -11.21 -3.53 -2.74
N SER A 123 -9.94 -3.92 -2.62
CA SER A 123 -9.50 -4.92 -1.64
C SER A 123 -9.83 -4.46 -0.22
N GLY A 124 -9.36 -3.28 0.19
CA GLY A 124 -9.46 -2.79 1.56
C GLY A 124 -10.88 -2.36 1.97
N PHE A 125 -11.64 -1.70 1.08
CA PHE A 125 -12.94 -1.12 1.46
C PHE A 125 -14.13 -2.02 1.15
N ILE A 126 -14.00 -2.94 0.20
CA ILE A 126 -15.09 -3.84 -0.19
C ILE A 126 -14.80 -5.24 0.32
N VAL A 127 -13.73 -5.89 -0.13
CA VAL A 127 -13.54 -7.33 0.13
C VAL A 127 -13.19 -7.61 1.58
N GLU A 128 -12.26 -6.85 2.16
CA GLU A 128 -11.88 -7.04 3.57
C GLU A 128 -13.02 -6.70 4.52
N ARG A 129 -13.86 -5.72 4.15
CA ARG A 129 -15.06 -5.37 4.92
C ARG A 129 -16.11 -6.47 4.92
N GLU A 130 -16.24 -7.21 3.81
CA GLU A 130 -17.17 -8.36 3.72
C GLU A 130 -16.67 -9.59 4.51
N CYS A 131 -15.37 -9.64 4.81
CA CYS A 131 -14.73 -10.75 5.54
C CYS A 131 -14.56 -10.49 7.05
N ALA A 132 -14.88 -9.27 7.52
CA ALA A 132 -14.79 -8.83 8.92
C ALA A 132 -16.14 -8.96 9.64
#